data_AF-A0A2P8DTC5-F1
#
_entry.id   AF-A0A2P8DTC5-F1
#
_cell.length_a   1.000
_cell.length_b   1.000
_cell.length_c   1.000
_cell.angle_alpha   90.00
_cell.angle_beta   90.00
_cell.angle_gamma   90.00
#
_symmetry.space_group_name_H-M   'P 1'
#
loop_
_entity.id
_entity.type
_entity.pdbx_description
1 polymer ?
#
loop_
_entity_poly.entity_id
_entity_poly.type
_entity_poly.pdbx_seq_one_letter_code
_entity_poly.pdbx_strand_id
1 'polypeptide(L)'
;MKKLLIITAMFSLSFGAFAQGVTQREMPSPEQRAERMTNRMAEQLGLDDGQKQKIYQLHLENAQIRQAEWETRKSEMEQRRGAMQEQRKQQIEEIEAILSPEQKIKWAEIRESNRKKGEKMRQNRREDRKSEYRKQHRRSFQGREAGHLNSKRNHRHSRS
;
A
#
# COMPACT_ATOMS: atom_id res chain seq x y z
N MET A 1 -1.21 -61.50 17.52
CA MET A 1 -0.31 -61.32 16.35
C MET A 1 -0.61 -59.94 15.77
N LYS A 2 0.18 -58.90 16.08
CA LYS A 2 1.21 -58.31 15.17
C LYS A 2 0.62 -58.05 13.77
N LYS A 3 0.39 -56.82 13.30
CA LYS A 3 1.33 -55.71 12.96
C LYS A 3 0.48 -54.42 12.78
N LEU A 4 0.72 -53.28 13.43
CA LEU A 4 1.65 -52.17 13.12
C LEU A 4 1.71 -51.70 11.65
N LEU A 5 1.46 -50.39 11.47
CA LEU A 5 1.82 -49.48 10.36
C LEU A 5 1.00 -49.68 9.06
N ILE A 6 0.32 -48.68 8.48
CA ILE A 6 0.89 -47.44 7.93
C ILE A 6 -0.16 -46.32 7.99
N ILE A 7 0.16 -45.26 8.73
CA ILE A 7 -0.40 -43.92 8.62
C ILE A 7 0.48 -43.19 7.61
N THR A 8 0.05 -43.01 6.36
CA THR A 8 0.53 -41.93 5.47
C THR A 8 -0.23 -41.90 4.14
N ALA A 9 -0.46 -40.68 3.66
CA ALA A 9 -1.11 -40.27 2.40
C ALA A 9 -2.64 -40.42 2.42
N MET A 10 -3.44 -39.37 2.50
CA MET A 10 -3.36 -38.16 1.68
C MET A 10 -3.71 -36.92 2.51
N PHE A 11 -2.67 -36.19 2.89
CA PHE A 11 -2.72 -34.76 3.13
C PHE A 11 -3.01 -34.07 1.76
N SER A 12 -4.23 -34.18 1.25
CA SER A 12 -4.65 -33.46 0.05
C SER A 12 -4.96 -32.02 0.45
N LEU A 13 -3.89 -31.22 0.49
CA LEU A 13 -3.83 -29.79 0.23
C LEU A 13 -5.16 -29.01 0.34
N SER A 14 -5.51 -28.60 1.56
CA SER A 14 -6.38 -27.43 1.78
C SER A 14 -5.56 -26.13 1.89
N PHE A 15 -4.55 -25.96 1.04
CA PHE A 15 -3.84 -24.69 0.90
C PHE A 15 -4.35 -23.93 -0.33
N GLY A 16 -5.49 -23.28 -0.15
CA GLY A 16 -6.14 -22.57 -1.25
C GLY A 16 -7.14 -21.52 -0.82
N ALA A 17 -6.87 -20.71 0.22
CA ALA A 17 -7.68 -19.52 0.52
C ALA A 17 -6.97 -18.49 1.44
N PHE A 18 -5.69 -18.19 1.21
CA PHE A 18 -5.07 -16.98 1.81
C PHE A 18 -4.23 -16.26 0.76
N ALA A 19 -4.87 -15.81 -0.32
CA ALA A 19 -4.19 -15.04 -1.36
C ALA A 19 -5.08 -13.95 -1.95
N GLN A 20 -5.79 -13.17 -1.12
CA GLN A 20 -6.41 -11.90 -1.54
C GLN A 20 -6.90 -11.09 -0.31
N GLY A 21 -6.00 -10.82 0.62
CA GLY A 21 -6.22 -9.84 1.68
C GLY A 21 -5.14 -8.79 1.60
N VAL A 22 -5.24 -7.83 0.68
CA VAL A 22 -4.68 -6.52 1.01
C VAL A 22 -5.51 -6.10 2.20
N THR A 23 -5.02 -6.28 3.43
CA THR A 23 -5.66 -5.69 4.61
C THR A 23 -5.80 -4.22 4.26
N GLN A 24 -7.02 -3.81 3.92
CA GLN A 24 -7.33 -2.43 3.63
C GLN A 24 -7.15 -1.74 4.97
N ARG A 25 -5.96 -1.20 5.19
CA ARG A 25 -5.64 -0.53 6.42
C ARG A 25 -6.63 0.61 6.50
N GLU A 26 -7.58 0.50 7.44
CA GLU A 26 -8.61 1.51 7.61
C GLU A 26 -7.92 2.86 7.76
N MET A 27 -8.38 3.82 6.95
CA MET A 27 -7.87 5.18 7.08
C MET A 27 -8.27 5.69 8.46
N PRO A 28 -7.32 6.22 9.26
CA PRO A 28 -7.67 6.76 10.56
C PRO A 28 -8.66 7.90 10.38
N SER A 29 -9.61 7.99 11.32
CA SER A 29 -10.66 9.01 11.30
C SER A 29 -10.06 10.42 11.42
N PRO A 30 -10.82 11.47 11.05
CA PRO A 30 -10.37 12.85 11.23
C PRO A 30 -9.93 13.16 12.66
N GLU A 31 -10.66 12.63 13.66
CA GLU A 31 -10.40 12.80 15.09
C GLU A 31 -9.08 12.12 15.49
N GLN A 32 -8.89 10.86 15.08
CA GLN A 32 -7.64 10.14 15.37
C GLN A 32 -6.42 10.81 14.72
N ARG A 33 -6.60 11.41 13.53
CA ARG A 33 -5.54 12.19 12.87
C ARG A 33 -5.26 13.47 13.63
N ALA A 34 -6.30 14.20 14.02
CA ALA A 34 -6.18 15.45 14.74
C ALA A 34 -5.47 15.24 16.08
N GLU A 35 -5.91 14.24 16.84
CA GLU A 35 -5.31 13.86 18.12
C GLU A 35 -3.82 13.53 17.97
N ARG A 36 -3.47 12.66 17.00
CA ARG A 36 -2.07 12.29 16.77
C ARG A 36 -1.19 13.50 16.43
N MET A 37 -1.70 14.40 15.61
CA MET A 37 -0.96 15.61 15.20
C MET A 37 -0.80 16.57 16.36
N THR A 38 -1.86 16.80 17.14
CA THR A 38 -1.83 17.64 18.33
C THR A 38 -0.87 17.07 19.38
N ASN A 39 -0.94 15.77 19.68
CA ASN A 39 -0.09 15.15 20.69
C ASN A 39 1.39 15.25 20.31
N ARG A 40 1.73 15.02 19.04
CA ARG A 40 3.09 15.21 18.54
C ARG A 40 3.54 16.67 18.70
N MET A 41 2.69 17.63 18.32
CA MET A 41 3.04 19.05 18.42
C MET A 41 3.19 19.49 19.88
N ALA A 42 2.33 18.97 20.76
CA ALA A 42 2.38 19.21 22.20
C ALA A 42 3.68 18.69 22.82
N GLU A 43 4.10 17.48 22.48
CA GLU A 43 5.35 16.89 22.95
C GLU A 43 6.57 17.67 22.45
N GLN A 44 6.56 18.11 21.19
CA GLN A 44 7.69 18.82 20.59
C GLN A 44 7.84 20.27 21.08
N LEU A 45 6.74 20.94 21.38
CA LEU A 45 6.72 22.37 21.73
C LEU A 45 6.41 22.65 23.20
N GLY A 46 6.09 21.62 23.99
CA GLY A 46 5.72 21.77 25.40
C GLY A 46 4.42 22.56 25.58
N LEU A 47 3.42 22.28 24.75
CA LEU A 47 2.16 23.05 24.74
C LEU A 47 1.37 22.86 26.05
N ASP A 48 0.74 23.94 26.51
CA ASP A 48 -0.26 23.87 27.59
C ASP A 48 -1.61 23.35 27.09
N ASP A 49 -2.55 23.10 28.01
CA ASP A 49 -3.83 22.47 27.67
C ASP A 49 -4.74 23.39 26.85
N GLY A 50 -4.68 24.71 27.05
CA GLY A 50 -5.43 25.68 26.25
C GLY A 50 -4.91 25.74 24.81
N GLN A 51 -3.60 25.68 24.63
CA GLN A 51 -2.95 25.61 23.32
C GLN A 51 -3.27 24.29 22.60
N LYS A 52 -3.21 23.16 23.31
CA LYS A 52 -3.57 21.83 22.76
C LYS A 52 -5.01 21.83 22.24
N GLN A 53 -5.96 22.39 22.99
CA GLN A 53 -7.37 22.41 22.59
C GLN A 53 -7.58 23.21 21.28
N LYS A 54 -6.96 24.39 21.17
CA LYS A 54 -7.03 25.23 19.95
C LYS A 54 -6.39 24.52 18.74
N ILE A 55 -5.23 23.91 18.93
CA ILE A 55 -4.51 23.19 17.86
C ILE A 55 -5.28 21.93 17.45
N TYR A 56 -5.89 21.21 18.39
CA TYR A 56 -6.75 20.08 18.10
C TYR A 56 -7.93 20.47 17.21
N GLN A 57 -8.64 21.54 17.54
CA GLN A 57 -9.75 22.03 16.72
C GLN A 57 -9.30 22.36 15.29
N LEU A 58 -8.17 23.08 15.16
CA LEU A 58 -7.58 23.40 13.86
C LEU A 58 -7.22 22.13 13.08
N HIS A 59 -6.61 21.13 13.72
CA HIS A 59 -6.27 19.87 13.06
C HIS A 59 -7.48 19.04 12.68
N LEU A 60 -8.54 19.06 13.48
CA LEU A 60 -9.80 18.38 13.22
C LEU A 60 -10.48 18.94 11.99
N GLU A 61 -10.67 20.26 11.93
CA GLU A 61 -11.26 20.95 10.76
C GLU A 61 -10.47 20.61 9.48
N ASN A 62 -9.15 20.74 9.53
CA ASN A 62 -8.30 20.40 8.40
C ASN A 62 -8.37 18.91 8.02
N ALA A 63 -8.56 18.00 8.99
CA ALA A 63 -8.70 16.59 8.72
C ALA A 63 -10.06 16.26 8.07
N GLN A 64 -11.12 16.93 8.48
CA GLN A 64 -12.46 16.80 7.90
C GLN A 64 -12.49 17.30 6.45
N ILE A 65 -11.91 18.47 6.18
CA ILE A 65 -11.78 19.01 4.81
C ILE A 65 -11.07 17.99 3.89
N ARG A 66 -9.91 17.47 4.34
CA ARG A 66 -9.16 16.47 3.58
C ARG A 66 -9.92 15.17 3.37
N GLN A 67 -10.73 14.76 4.34
CA GLN A 67 -11.57 13.56 4.22
C GLN A 67 -12.64 13.76 3.13
N ALA A 68 -13.33 14.90 3.16
CA ALA A 68 -14.32 15.23 2.13
C ALA A 68 -13.70 15.32 0.73
N GLU A 69 -12.54 15.98 0.58
CA GLU A 69 -11.82 16.03 -0.70
C GLU A 69 -11.42 14.63 -1.19
N TRP A 70 -11.00 13.75 -0.28
CA TRP A 70 -10.64 12.37 -0.63
C TRP A 70 -11.84 11.58 -1.10
N GLU A 71 -13.00 11.71 -0.45
CA GLU A 71 -14.25 11.07 -0.85
C GLU A 71 -14.72 11.54 -2.24
N THR A 72 -14.67 12.85 -2.50
CA THR A 72 -14.97 13.42 -3.81
C THR A 72 -14.05 12.85 -4.88
N ARG A 73 -12.73 12.92 -4.68
CA ARG A 73 -11.75 12.39 -5.66
C ARG A 73 -11.90 10.89 -5.87
N LYS A 74 -12.25 10.13 -4.82
CA LYS A 74 -12.49 8.69 -4.93
C LYS A 74 -13.68 8.42 -5.84
N SER A 75 -14.80 9.12 -5.62
CA SER A 75 -15.99 9.02 -6.47
C SER A 75 -15.69 9.38 -7.93
N GLU A 76 -15.02 10.51 -8.18
CA GLU A 76 -14.60 10.93 -9.53
C GLU A 76 -13.70 9.89 -10.21
N MET A 77 -12.77 9.30 -9.45
CA MET A 77 -11.88 8.26 -9.96
C MET A 77 -12.65 6.98 -10.34
N GLU A 78 -13.63 6.59 -9.53
CA GLU A 78 -14.47 5.42 -9.78
C GLU A 78 -15.32 5.64 -11.04
N GLN A 79 -15.94 6.80 -11.19
CA GLN A 79 -16.70 7.17 -12.39
C GLN A 79 -15.81 7.17 -13.64
N ARG A 80 -14.65 7.85 -13.58
CA ARG A 80 -13.69 7.89 -14.70
C ARG A 80 -13.20 6.49 -15.06
N ARG A 81 -12.98 5.62 -14.07
CA ARG A 81 -12.57 4.23 -14.31
C ARG A 81 -13.68 3.46 -15.01
N GLY A 82 -14.94 3.62 -14.61
CA GLY A 82 -16.09 3.03 -15.28
C GLY A 82 -16.18 3.48 -16.74
N ALA A 83 -16.15 4.79 -16.98
CA ALA A 83 -16.20 5.37 -18.33
C ALA A 83 -15.06 4.84 -19.24
N MET A 84 -13.83 4.79 -18.72
CA MET A 84 -12.72 4.24 -19.50
C MET A 84 -12.83 2.73 -19.76
N GLN A 85 -13.44 1.97 -18.85
CA GLN A 85 -13.69 0.54 -19.08
C GLN A 85 -14.70 0.35 -20.20
N GLU A 86 -15.77 1.14 -20.19
CA GLU A 86 -16.81 1.08 -21.22
C GLU A 86 -16.28 1.48 -22.60
N GLN A 87 -15.57 2.62 -22.67
CA GLN A 87 -14.94 3.07 -23.92
C GLN A 87 -13.99 2.02 -24.50
N ARG A 88 -13.23 1.31 -23.65
CA ARG A 88 -12.33 0.23 -24.10
C ARG A 88 -13.09 -0.97 -24.64
N LYS A 89 -14.24 -1.32 -24.04
CA LYS A 89 -15.08 -2.42 -24.55
C LYS A 89 -15.64 -2.07 -25.92
N GLN A 90 -16.23 -0.89 -26.06
CA GLN A 90 -16.78 -0.40 -27.32
C GLN A 90 -15.71 -0.37 -28.42
N GLN A 91 -14.53 0.19 -28.12
CA GLN A 91 -13.42 0.20 -29.06
C GLN A 91 -12.99 -1.23 -29.46
N ILE A 92 -13.00 -2.18 -28.52
CA ILE A 92 -12.68 -3.57 -28.82
C ILE A 92 -13.72 -4.16 -29.77
N GLU A 93 -15.01 -3.96 -29.51
CA GLU A 93 -16.10 -4.47 -30.34
C GLU A 93 -16.04 -3.88 -31.77
N GLU A 94 -15.80 -2.58 -31.90
CA GLU A 94 -15.63 -1.92 -33.20
C GLU A 94 -14.44 -2.49 -33.99
N ILE A 95 -13.31 -2.72 -33.31
CA ILE A 95 -12.16 -3.36 -33.96
C ILE A 95 -12.52 -4.78 -34.39
N GLU A 96 -13.15 -5.57 -33.53
CA GLU A 96 -13.56 -6.95 -33.86
C GLU A 96 -14.57 -6.99 -35.03
N ALA A 97 -15.40 -5.97 -35.21
CA ALA A 97 -16.32 -5.92 -36.35
C ALA A 97 -15.60 -5.75 -37.70
N ILE A 98 -14.43 -5.09 -37.73
CA ILE A 98 -13.67 -4.78 -38.96
C ILE A 98 -12.73 -5.94 -39.35
N LEU A 99 -12.29 -6.74 -38.38
CA LEU A 99 -11.30 -7.79 -38.62
C LEU A 99 -11.90 -9.06 -39.26
N SER A 100 -11.14 -9.68 -40.17
CA SER A 100 -11.43 -11.03 -40.65
C SER A 100 -11.24 -12.09 -39.54
N PRO A 101 -11.82 -13.30 -39.67
CA PRO A 101 -11.70 -14.35 -38.64
C PRO A 101 -10.24 -14.67 -38.25
N GLU A 102 -9.35 -14.79 -39.23
CA GLU A 102 -7.93 -15.07 -39.00
C GLU A 102 -7.23 -13.90 -38.29
N GLN A 103 -7.57 -12.65 -38.67
CA GLN A 103 -7.04 -11.45 -38.04
C GLN A 103 -7.49 -11.32 -36.57
N LYS A 104 -8.73 -11.75 -36.24
CA LYS A 104 -9.24 -11.75 -34.85
C LYS A 104 -8.40 -12.66 -33.95
N ILE A 105 -8.03 -13.85 -34.43
CA ILE A 105 -7.19 -14.80 -33.68
C ILE A 105 -5.84 -14.15 -33.37
N LYS A 106 -5.16 -13.62 -34.39
CA LYS A 106 -3.87 -12.93 -34.22
C LYS A 106 -3.97 -11.72 -33.28
N TRP A 107 -5.05 -10.95 -33.38
CA TRP A 107 -5.25 -9.77 -32.54
C TRP A 107 -5.53 -10.15 -31.08
N ALA A 108 -6.26 -11.24 -30.82
CA ALA A 108 -6.46 -11.77 -29.48
C ALA A 108 -5.13 -12.19 -28.83
N GLU A 109 -4.25 -12.86 -29.57
CA GLU A 109 -2.89 -13.21 -29.09
C GLU A 109 -2.05 -11.98 -28.74
N ILE A 110 -2.08 -10.95 -29.59
CA ILE A 110 -1.38 -9.68 -29.34
C ILE A 110 -1.90 -9.01 -28.06
N ARG A 111 -3.23 -8.95 -27.88
CA ARG A 111 -3.84 -8.38 -26.67
C ARG A 111 -3.41 -9.12 -25.40
N GLU A 112 -3.41 -10.45 -25.45
CA GLU A 112 -3.02 -11.28 -24.31
C GLU A 112 -1.53 -11.14 -23.97
N SER A 113 -0.66 -11.11 -24.98
CA SER A 113 0.77 -10.86 -24.80
C SER A 113 1.03 -9.49 -24.15
N ASN A 114 0.35 -8.45 -24.64
CA ASN A 114 0.43 -7.10 -24.08
C ASN A 114 -0.06 -7.05 -22.63
N ARG A 115 -1.14 -7.78 -22.30
CA ARG A 115 -1.67 -7.90 -20.94
C ARG A 115 -0.62 -8.50 -20.00
N LYS A 116 -0.05 -9.65 -20.36
CA LYS A 116 0.99 -10.34 -19.57
C LYS A 116 2.22 -9.46 -19.37
N LYS A 117 2.68 -8.76 -20.42
CA LYS A 117 3.81 -7.83 -20.34
C LYS A 117 3.52 -6.68 -19.36
N GLY A 118 2.31 -6.11 -19.42
CA GLY A 118 1.87 -5.07 -18.50
C GLY A 118 1.81 -5.55 -17.04
N GLU A 119 1.34 -6.76 -16.80
CA GLU A 119 1.31 -7.40 -15.46
C GLU A 119 2.72 -7.62 -14.92
N LYS A 120 3.63 -8.16 -15.73
CA LYS A 120 5.04 -8.33 -15.35
C LYS A 120 5.70 -7.00 -14.98
N MET A 121 5.50 -5.95 -15.78
CA MET A 121 6.01 -4.61 -15.44
C MET A 121 5.43 -4.04 -14.15
N ARG A 122 4.16 -4.34 -13.84
CA ARG A 122 3.56 -3.94 -12.56
C ARG A 122 4.15 -4.72 -11.39
N GLN A 123 4.40 -6.00 -11.55
CA GLN A 123 5.05 -6.83 -10.54
C GLN A 123 6.47 -6.33 -10.25
N ASN A 124 7.29 -6.15 -11.29
CA ASN A 124 8.67 -5.67 -11.13
C ASN A 124 8.71 -4.34 -10.37
N ARG A 125 7.85 -3.37 -10.74
CA ARG A 125 7.76 -2.09 -10.02
C ARG A 125 7.36 -2.24 -8.54
N ARG A 126 6.56 -3.24 -8.19
CA ARG A 126 6.22 -3.53 -6.79
C ARG A 126 7.42 -4.11 -6.04
N GLU A 127 8.17 -4.99 -6.68
CA GLU A 127 9.38 -5.60 -6.12
C GLU A 127 10.50 -4.56 -5.93
N ASP A 128 10.71 -3.68 -6.92
CA ASP A 128 11.67 -2.57 -6.83
C ASP A 128 11.35 -1.67 -5.65
N ARG A 129 10.08 -1.24 -5.52
CA ARG A 129 9.63 -0.42 -4.39
C ARG A 129 9.86 -1.11 -3.04
N LYS A 130 9.62 -2.43 -2.97
CA LYS A 130 9.85 -3.23 -1.75
C LYS A 130 11.35 -3.33 -1.43
N SER A 131 12.19 -3.47 -2.45
CA SER A 131 13.65 -3.51 -2.34
C SER A 131 14.21 -2.17 -1.85
N GLU A 132 13.76 -1.06 -2.42
CA GLU A 132 14.11 0.29 -1.99
C GLU A 132 13.72 0.54 -0.53
N TYR A 133 12.47 0.21 -0.17
CA TYR A 133 11.99 0.33 1.20
C TYR A 133 12.87 -0.45 2.19
N ARG A 134 13.25 -1.69 1.85
CA ARG A 134 14.17 -2.52 2.66
C ARG A 134 15.56 -1.89 2.79
N LYS A 135 16.11 -1.34 1.70
CA LYS A 135 17.42 -0.65 1.72
C LYS A 135 17.38 0.60 2.60
N GLN A 136 16.32 1.41 2.49
CA GLN A 136 16.14 2.61 3.30
C GLN A 136 16.02 2.27 4.79
N HIS A 137 15.24 1.25 5.15
CA HIS A 137 15.13 0.80 6.54
C HIS A 137 16.43 0.20 7.09
N ARG A 138 17.22 -0.51 6.27
CA ARG A 138 18.54 -1.01 6.70
C ARG A 138 19.52 0.13 7.00
N ARG A 139 19.54 1.16 6.13
CA ARG A 139 20.39 2.35 6.31
C ARG A 139 20.00 3.16 7.54
N SER A 140 18.70 3.33 7.80
CA SER A 140 18.23 4.07 8.99
C SER A 140 18.51 3.34 10.30
N PHE A 141 18.52 2.00 10.29
CA PHE A 141 18.93 1.20 11.46
C PHE A 141 20.43 1.32 11.74
N GLN A 142 21.28 1.19 10.71
CA GLN A 142 22.74 1.34 10.84
C GLN A 142 23.15 2.77 11.27
N GLY A 143 22.48 3.81 10.77
CA GLY A 143 22.71 5.19 11.19
C GLY A 143 22.30 5.46 12.65
N ARG A 144 21.24 4.80 13.13
CA ARG A 144 20.79 4.88 14.53
C ARG A 144 21.76 4.17 15.48
N GLU A 145 22.29 3.01 15.13
CA GLU A 145 23.32 2.33 15.93
C GLU A 145 24.62 3.14 16.02
N ALA A 146 25.07 3.74 14.91
CA ALA A 146 26.25 4.60 14.89
C ALA A 146 26.06 5.87 15.76
N GLY A 147 24.89 6.50 15.71
CA GLY A 147 24.56 7.65 16.56
C GLY A 147 24.50 7.31 18.05
N HIS A 148 23.94 6.14 18.39
CA HIS A 148 23.83 5.67 19.79
C HIS A 148 25.20 5.27 20.38
N LEU A 149 26.11 4.75 19.54
CA LEU A 149 27.49 4.47 19.93
C LEU A 149 28.31 5.75 20.12
N ASN A 150 28.11 6.77 19.28
CA ASN A 150 28.82 8.04 19.40
C ASN A 150 28.36 8.86 20.63
N SER A 151 27.05 8.82 20.93
CA SER A 151 26.47 9.39 22.17
C SER A 151 27.06 8.76 23.45
N LYS A 152 27.19 7.43 23.49
CA LYS A 152 27.80 6.71 24.63
C LYS A 152 29.30 6.98 24.79
N ARG A 153 30.00 7.32 23.70
CA ARG A 153 31.44 7.61 23.72
C ARG A 153 31.73 9.04 24.23
N ASN A 154 30.89 10.02 23.88
CA ASN A 154 31.00 11.40 24.38
C ASN A 154 30.65 11.54 25.88
N HIS A 155 29.73 10.75 26.41
CA HIS A 155 29.40 10.77 27.85
C HIS A 155 30.49 10.19 28.77
N ARG A 156 31.48 9.47 28.22
CA ARG A 156 32.62 8.96 29.01
C ARG A 156 33.74 9.98 29.18
N HIS A 157 33.79 11.04 28.37
CA HIS A 157 34.86 12.05 28.41
C HIS A 157 34.48 13.32 29.18
N SER A 158 33.24 13.44 29.68
CA SER A 158 32.79 14.59 30.49
C SER A 158 32.72 14.31 31.99
N ARG A 159 33.35 13.22 32.46
CA ARG A 159 33.35 12.77 33.87
C ARG A 159 34.77 12.54 34.42
N SER A 160 35.77 13.25 33.89
CA SER A 160 37.10 13.33 34.50
C SER A 160 37.41 14.75 34.90
#